data_AF-A0A5N0UVN6-F1
#
_entry.id   AF-A0A5N0UVN6-F1
#
_cell.length_a   1.000
_cell.length_b   1.000
_cell.length_c   1.000
_cell.angle_alpha   90.00
_cell.angle_beta   90.00
_cell.angle_gamma   90.00
#
_symmetry.space_group_name_H-M   'P 1'
#
loop_
_entity.id
_entity.type
_entity.pdbx_description
1 polymer ?
#
loop_
_entity_poly.entity_id
_entity_poly.type
_entity_poly.pdbx_seq_one_letter_code
_entity_poly.pdbx_strand_id
1 'polypeptide(L)'
;MTHAAPNPGGFDPFFRQRKEEQLVESRRGAGEPNPGGHEEPAGVEEGDELVPPEGPFSLDRLRAHEEARAAARRAGNTGVAGEALQQVAADLVQLLDLARDQIKETGKGASRQRVRATFPKVKTGLEPAFTETAEFLGLAPERVADVQRTLARDGGVAPADRHQALKDVDALRAQVREATTGLDHEEADRLLSSVARLAVLEIAGGPPVKDSVQAGFAALATFALRDPATSAGEPGVWHERLNEQAKQTSYGEKVLVGVRCCAARVVTLSLDWEEKEQYWQLLGEIETARSPRPDLDGLVPRW
;
A
#
# COMPACT_ATOMS: atom_id res chain seq x y z
N MET A 1 -19.34 -56.16 -37.04
CA MET A 1 -18.40 -55.37 -36.21
C MET A 1 -18.90 -53.93 -36.23
N THR A 2 -19.62 -53.51 -35.19
CA THR A 2 -20.23 -52.19 -35.06
C THR A 2 -19.53 -51.45 -33.92
N HIS A 3 -18.79 -50.39 -34.25
CA HIS A 3 -18.18 -49.50 -33.27
C HIS A 3 -19.22 -48.48 -32.77
N ALA A 4 -19.45 -48.48 -31.45
CA ALA A 4 -20.23 -47.48 -30.75
C ALA A 4 -19.33 -46.29 -30.34
N ALA A 5 -19.85 -45.07 -30.49
CA ALA A 5 -19.23 -43.82 -30.06
C ALA A 5 -19.39 -43.61 -28.53
N PRO A 6 -18.50 -42.83 -27.86
CA PRO A 6 -18.59 -42.56 -26.43
C PRO A 6 -19.59 -41.42 -26.12
N ASN A 7 -20.38 -41.63 -25.06
CA ASN A 7 -21.30 -40.66 -24.46
C ASN A 7 -20.56 -39.47 -23.80
N PRO A 8 -21.01 -38.21 -23.98
CA PRO A 8 -20.57 -37.08 -23.18
C PRO A 8 -21.62 -36.80 -22.08
N GLY A 9 -21.26 -36.98 -20.81
CA GLY A 9 -22.13 -36.56 -19.70
C GLY A 9 -22.13 -37.51 -18.50
N GLY A 10 -20.97 -37.77 -17.91
CA GLY A 10 -20.88 -38.38 -16.59
C GLY A 10 -20.99 -37.32 -15.50
N PHE A 11 -22.22 -36.99 -15.11
CA PHE A 11 -22.48 -36.21 -13.90
C PHE A 11 -22.22 -37.12 -12.69
N ASP A 12 -21.18 -36.83 -11.91
CA ASP A 12 -20.71 -37.68 -10.81
C ASP A 12 -21.61 -37.51 -9.56
N PRO A 13 -22.41 -38.53 -9.17
CA PRO A 13 -23.36 -38.43 -8.06
C PRO A 13 -22.71 -38.26 -6.68
N PHE A 14 -21.40 -38.52 -6.55
CA PHE A 14 -20.67 -38.37 -5.29
C PHE A 14 -20.53 -36.91 -4.82
N PHE A 15 -20.55 -35.93 -5.74
CA PHE A 15 -20.38 -34.51 -5.38
C PHE A 15 -21.63 -33.87 -4.79
N ARG A 16 -22.83 -34.41 -5.06
CA ARG A 16 -24.07 -33.89 -4.45
C ARG A 16 -24.20 -34.32 -2.99
N GLN A 17 -23.83 -35.55 -2.68
CA GLN A 17 -24.00 -36.13 -1.35
C GLN A 17 -23.13 -35.43 -0.29
N ARG A 18 -21.87 -35.10 -0.61
CA ARG A 18 -20.98 -34.35 0.29
C ARG A 18 -21.45 -32.92 0.59
N LYS A 19 -22.14 -32.27 -0.34
CA LYS A 19 -22.60 -30.89 -0.19
C LYS A 19 -23.85 -30.79 0.69
N GLU A 20 -24.69 -31.83 0.71
CA GLU A 20 -25.86 -31.91 1.58
C GLU A 20 -25.48 -32.27 3.03
N GLU A 21 -24.52 -33.17 3.25
CA GLU A 21 -24.07 -33.52 4.61
C GLU A 21 -23.43 -32.32 5.34
N GLN A 22 -22.64 -31.50 4.63
CA GLN A 22 -21.98 -30.33 5.20
C GLN A 22 -22.97 -29.19 5.58
N LEU A 23 -24.14 -29.14 4.93
CA LEU A 23 -25.21 -28.18 5.20
C LEU A 23 -26.10 -28.60 6.38
N VAL A 24 -26.25 -29.91 6.61
CA VAL A 24 -27.00 -30.46 7.75
C VAL A 24 -26.19 -30.32 9.05
N GLU A 25 -24.87 -30.49 8.99
CA GLU A 25 -23.98 -30.35 10.16
C GLU A 25 -23.88 -28.89 10.63
N SER A 26 -23.92 -27.92 9.70
CA SER A 26 -23.92 -26.49 10.02
C SER A 26 -25.22 -25.98 10.67
N ARG A 27 -26.33 -26.72 10.56
CA ARG A 27 -27.63 -26.34 11.18
C ARG A 27 -27.85 -26.95 12.57
N ARG A 28 -27.03 -27.92 12.99
CA ARG A 28 -27.17 -28.58 14.30
C ARG A 28 -26.35 -27.94 15.43
N GLY A 29 -25.46 -27.00 15.12
CA GLY A 29 -24.59 -26.34 16.11
C GLY A 29 -25.12 -25.05 16.75
N ALA A 30 -26.36 -24.63 16.47
CA ALA A 30 -26.88 -23.32 16.87
C ALA A 30 -27.87 -23.36 18.05
N GLY A 31 -27.61 -24.18 19.08
CA GLY A 31 -28.56 -24.28 20.19
C GLY A 31 -28.05 -25.00 21.43
N GLU A 32 -27.06 -24.42 22.12
CA GLU A 32 -26.88 -24.64 23.56
C GLU A 32 -26.58 -23.29 24.24
N PRO A 33 -27.38 -22.86 25.23
CA PRO A 33 -27.07 -21.68 26.04
C PRO A 33 -26.01 -22.04 27.09
N ASN A 34 -24.85 -21.39 27.02
CA ASN A 34 -23.80 -21.52 28.03
C ASN A 34 -24.14 -20.64 29.25
N PRO A 35 -24.30 -21.20 30.47
CA PRO A 35 -24.48 -20.43 31.69
C PRO A 35 -23.11 -20.25 32.35
N GLY A 36 -22.49 -19.09 32.15
CA GLY A 36 -21.21 -18.78 32.76
C GLY A 36 -20.98 -17.28 32.75
N GLY A 37 -21.28 -16.65 33.88
CA GLY A 37 -20.95 -15.24 34.12
C GLY A 37 -19.44 -15.05 34.11
N HIS A 38 -18.99 -14.15 33.26
CA HIS A 38 -17.72 -13.47 33.44
C HIS A 38 -18.02 -11.98 33.50
N GLU A 39 -17.68 -11.41 34.65
CA GLU A 39 -17.64 -9.97 34.89
C GLU A 39 -16.89 -9.29 33.75
N GLU A 40 -17.56 -8.37 33.08
CA GLU A 40 -16.93 -7.41 32.19
C GLU A 40 -15.93 -6.59 33.00
N PRO A 41 -14.64 -6.51 32.62
CA PRO A 41 -13.80 -5.44 33.13
C PRO A 41 -14.32 -4.13 32.52
N ALA A 42 -14.64 -3.20 33.43
CA ALA A 42 -15.06 -1.85 33.13
C ALA A 42 -14.09 -1.12 32.19
N GLY A 43 -14.67 -0.37 31.25
CA GLY A 43 -14.10 0.86 30.69
C GLY A 43 -12.80 0.71 29.92
N VAL A 44 -12.89 0.33 28.65
CA VAL A 44 -11.96 0.90 27.65
C VAL A 44 -12.53 2.27 27.32
N GLU A 45 -11.88 3.32 27.81
CA GLU A 45 -12.20 4.69 27.48
C GLU A 45 -12.25 4.83 25.96
N GLU A 46 -13.38 5.35 25.44
CA GLU A 46 -13.50 5.89 24.09
C GLU A 46 -12.50 7.05 23.98
N GLY A 47 -11.24 6.72 23.68
CA GLY A 47 -10.24 7.70 23.33
C GLY A 47 -10.69 8.43 22.07
N ASP A 48 -10.66 9.77 22.11
CA ASP A 48 -10.99 10.69 21.03
C ASP A 48 -10.71 10.05 19.66
N GLU A 49 -11.78 9.65 18.99
CA GLU A 49 -11.70 9.08 17.66
C GLU A 49 -11.18 10.18 16.73
N LEU A 50 -9.95 10.02 16.22
CA LEU A 50 -9.36 10.93 15.24
C LEU A 50 -10.33 11.05 14.06
N VAL A 51 -11.07 12.17 14.01
CA VAL A 51 -12.03 12.42 12.95
C VAL A 51 -11.24 12.48 11.63
N PRO A 52 -11.52 11.57 10.67
CA PRO A 52 -10.78 11.55 9.43
C PRO A 52 -11.03 12.86 8.65
N PRO A 53 -9.98 13.51 8.11
CA PRO A 53 -10.16 14.72 7.30
C PRO A 53 -11.00 14.42 6.06
N GLU A 54 -11.71 15.45 5.58
CA GLU A 54 -12.55 15.34 4.37
C GLU A 54 -11.70 14.97 3.14
N GLY A 55 -12.12 13.93 2.43
CA GLY A 55 -11.53 13.50 1.15
C GLY A 55 -10.45 12.41 1.26
N PRO A 56 -10.05 11.83 0.11
CA PRO A 56 -9.04 10.78 0.06
C PRO A 56 -7.66 11.29 0.50
N PHE A 57 -6.82 10.38 1.01
CA PHE A 57 -5.41 10.66 1.28
C PHE A 57 -4.70 11.23 0.05
N SER A 58 -3.79 12.17 0.28
CA SER A 58 -2.79 12.62 -0.68
C SER A 58 -1.53 13.08 0.03
N LEU A 59 -0.37 12.88 -0.61
CA LEU A 59 0.91 13.37 -0.09
C LEU A 59 0.94 14.91 0.02
N ASP A 60 0.22 15.62 -0.85
CA ASP A 60 0.13 17.09 -0.80
C ASP A 60 -0.60 17.58 0.45
N ARG A 61 -1.67 16.87 0.86
CA ARG A 61 -2.41 17.20 2.09
C ARG A 61 -1.56 16.93 3.34
N LEU A 62 -0.92 15.75 3.39
CA LEU A 62 0.01 15.40 4.47
C LEU A 62 1.14 16.43 4.61
N ARG A 63 1.69 16.88 3.47
CA ARG A 63 2.70 17.93 3.42
C ARG A 63 2.18 19.26 4.00
N ALA A 64 1.01 19.72 3.58
CA ALA A 64 0.45 20.98 4.06
C ALA A 64 0.23 20.97 5.59
N HIS A 65 -0.27 19.86 6.14
CA HIS A 65 -0.41 19.68 7.57
C HIS A 65 0.94 19.65 8.30
N GLU A 66 1.95 19.01 7.71
CA GLU A 66 3.30 18.99 8.25
C GLU A 66 3.94 20.38 8.26
N GLU A 67 3.78 21.16 7.19
CA GLU A 67 4.26 22.54 7.10
C GLU A 67 3.60 23.43 8.16
N ALA A 68 2.29 23.29 8.36
CA ALA A 68 1.57 23.98 9.43
C ALA A 68 2.09 23.60 10.82
N ARG A 69 2.35 22.30 11.05
CA ARG A 69 2.92 21.78 12.30
C ARG A 69 4.31 22.36 12.55
N ALA A 70 5.19 22.30 11.56
CA ALA A 70 6.56 22.82 11.65
C ALA A 70 6.58 24.34 11.85
N ALA A 71 5.73 25.09 11.15
CA ALA A 71 5.61 26.54 11.32
C ALA A 71 5.11 26.92 12.72
N ALA A 72 4.08 26.23 13.24
CA ALA A 72 3.56 26.46 14.59
C ALA A 72 4.60 26.15 15.68
N ARG A 73 5.38 25.07 15.50
CA ARG A 73 6.52 24.73 16.39
C ARG A 73 7.57 25.83 16.40
N ARG A 74 7.99 26.33 15.22
CA ARG A 74 8.96 27.43 15.11
C ARG A 74 8.46 28.73 15.74
N ALA A 75 7.16 29.01 15.63
CA ALA A 75 6.53 30.17 16.25
C ALA A 75 6.30 30.01 17.78
N GLY A 76 6.57 28.83 18.35
CA GLY A 76 6.30 28.53 19.76
C GLY A 76 4.82 28.42 20.12
N ASN A 77 3.93 28.27 19.12
CA ASN A 77 2.49 28.15 19.34
C ASN A 77 2.11 26.67 19.55
N THR A 78 2.17 26.23 20.81
CA THR A 78 1.95 24.81 21.17
C THR A 78 0.53 24.33 20.89
N GLY A 79 -0.49 25.19 21.05
CA GLY A 79 -1.88 24.83 20.75
C GLY A 79 -2.07 24.50 19.26
N VAL A 80 -1.61 25.41 18.38
CA VAL A 80 -1.69 25.19 16.93
C VAL A 80 -0.79 24.04 16.47
N ALA A 81 0.38 23.86 17.11
CA ALA A 81 1.24 22.71 16.82
C ALA A 81 0.56 21.38 17.17
N GLY A 82 -0.19 21.33 18.27
CA GLY A 82 -0.97 20.15 18.68
C GLY A 82 -2.12 19.85 17.72
N GLU A 83 -2.89 20.85 17.30
CA GLU A 83 -3.94 20.68 16.29
C GLU A 83 -3.37 20.20 14.95
N ALA A 84 -2.26 20.79 14.49
CA ALA A 84 -1.60 20.37 13.26
C ALA A 84 -1.02 18.95 13.37
N LEU A 85 -0.52 18.54 14.55
CA LEU A 85 -0.11 17.16 14.81
C LEU A 85 -1.27 16.17 14.66
N GLN A 86 -2.46 16.50 15.16
CA GLN A 86 -3.64 15.65 14.98
C GLN A 86 -4.00 15.47 13.51
N GLN A 87 -3.86 16.52 12.69
CA GLN A 87 -4.11 16.43 11.24
C GLN A 87 -3.07 15.56 10.52
N VAL A 88 -1.79 15.72 10.84
CA VAL A 88 -0.71 14.83 10.34
C VAL A 88 -1.00 13.38 10.73
N ALA A 89 -1.36 13.12 11.99
CA ALA A 89 -1.68 11.79 12.47
C ALA A 89 -2.89 11.18 11.74
N ALA A 90 -3.94 11.96 11.49
CA ALA A 90 -5.10 11.50 10.75
C ALA A 90 -4.74 11.10 9.31
N ASP A 91 -3.88 11.86 8.63
CA ASP A 91 -3.38 11.50 7.30
C ASP A 91 -2.52 10.23 7.32
N LEU A 92 -1.64 10.07 8.31
CA LEU A 92 -0.85 8.85 8.49
C LEU A 92 -1.74 7.62 8.73
N VAL A 93 -2.82 7.76 9.51
CA VAL A 93 -3.80 6.69 9.71
C VAL A 93 -4.52 6.35 8.39
N GLN A 94 -4.90 7.34 7.59
CA GLN A 94 -5.50 7.07 6.27
C GLN A 94 -4.53 6.34 5.33
N LEU A 95 -3.25 6.71 5.33
CA LEU A 95 -2.23 6.01 4.56
C LEU A 95 -2.07 4.55 5.02
N LEU A 96 -2.10 4.32 6.34
CA LEU A 96 -2.07 2.96 6.91
C LEU A 96 -3.33 2.15 6.52
N ASP A 97 -4.50 2.78 6.45
CA ASP A 97 -5.73 2.14 5.98
C ASP A 97 -5.66 1.78 4.49
N LEU A 98 -5.12 2.67 3.66
CA LEU A 98 -4.85 2.38 2.24
C LEU A 98 -3.87 1.20 2.10
N ALA A 99 -2.78 1.21 2.87
CA ALA A 99 -1.81 0.12 2.88
C ALA A 99 -2.46 -1.21 3.31
N ARG A 100 -3.27 -1.18 4.37
CA ARG A 100 -4.04 -2.33 4.87
C ARG A 100 -4.93 -2.92 3.78
N ASP A 101 -5.66 -2.09 3.05
CA ASP A 101 -6.59 -2.53 2.03
C ASP A 101 -5.85 -3.09 0.80
N GLN A 102 -4.75 -2.48 0.38
CA GLN A 102 -3.91 -3.06 -0.67
C GLN A 102 -3.31 -4.41 -0.26
N ILE A 103 -2.80 -4.53 0.97
CA ILE A 103 -2.28 -5.80 1.52
C ILE A 103 -3.38 -6.87 1.52
N LYS A 104 -4.62 -6.53 1.92
CA LYS A 104 -5.76 -7.47 1.86
C LYS A 104 -6.04 -7.92 0.43
N GLU A 105 -6.01 -7.00 -0.54
CA GLU A 105 -6.29 -7.32 -1.95
C GLU A 105 -5.22 -8.22 -2.58
N THR A 106 -3.99 -8.21 -2.05
CA THR A 106 -2.96 -9.13 -2.53
C THR A 106 -3.35 -10.61 -2.34
N GLY A 107 -3.15 -11.39 -3.40
CA GLY A 107 -3.36 -12.84 -3.36
C GLY A 107 -4.82 -13.29 -3.36
N LYS A 108 -5.79 -12.41 -3.66
CA LYS A 108 -7.21 -12.79 -3.80
C LYS A 108 -7.55 -13.31 -5.20
N GLY A 109 -8.21 -14.48 -5.25
CA GLY A 109 -8.97 -15.01 -6.39
C GLY A 109 -8.41 -14.72 -7.79
N ALA A 110 -9.18 -13.99 -8.59
CA ALA A 110 -8.87 -13.68 -9.99
C ALA A 110 -7.64 -12.76 -10.14
N SER A 111 -7.38 -11.84 -9.19
CA SER A 111 -6.19 -11.00 -9.21
C SER A 111 -4.92 -11.84 -9.11
N ARG A 112 -4.88 -12.80 -8.16
CA ARG A 112 -3.78 -13.75 -8.00
C ARG A 112 -3.47 -14.53 -9.29
N GLN A 113 -4.52 -15.00 -9.97
CA GLN A 113 -4.37 -15.72 -11.24
C GLN A 113 -3.83 -14.81 -12.36
N ARG A 114 -4.32 -13.57 -12.46
CA ARG A 114 -3.84 -12.59 -13.44
C ARG A 114 -2.39 -12.20 -13.20
N VAL A 115 -1.99 -11.96 -11.96
CA VAL A 115 -0.59 -11.68 -11.60
C VAL A 115 0.28 -12.86 -11.98
N ARG A 116 -0.06 -14.09 -11.57
CA ARG A 116 0.73 -15.28 -11.92
C ARG A 116 0.88 -15.49 -13.44
N ALA A 117 -0.15 -15.16 -14.22
CA ALA A 117 -0.11 -15.27 -15.68
C ALA A 117 0.67 -14.14 -16.38
N THR A 118 0.65 -12.93 -15.81
CA THR A 118 1.20 -11.72 -16.43
C THR A 118 2.63 -11.44 -15.96
N PHE A 119 2.93 -11.69 -14.69
CA PHE A 119 4.18 -11.34 -14.03
C PHE A 119 5.43 -11.85 -14.77
N PRO A 120 5.52 -13.11 -15.21
CA PRO A 120 6.71 -13.60 -15.91
C PRO A 120 7.03 -12.82 -17.19
N LYS A 121 6.02 -12.21 -17.83
CA LYS A 121 6.16 -11.44 -19.08
C LYS A 121 6.64 -10.01 -18.85
N VAL A 122 6.42 -9.47 -17.64
CA VAL A 122 6.71 -8.07 -17.30
C VAL A 122 7.82 -7.92 -16.26
N LYS A 123 8.28 -9.03 -15.66
CA LYS A 123 9.28 -9.05 -14.60
C LYS A 123 10.51 -8.19 -14.90
N THR A 124 11.13 -8.38 -16.07
CA THR A 124 12.36 -7.67 -16.46
C THR A 124 12.15 -6.17 -16.58
N GLY A 125 10.97 -5.74 -17.03
CA GLY A 125 10.62 -4.31 -17.11
C GLY A 125 10.33 -3.68 -15.76
N LEU A 126 9.88 -4.46 -14.77
CA LEU A 126 9.54 -3.98 -13.42
C LEU A 126 10.69 -4.10 -12.42
N GLU A 127 11.74 -4.86 -12.75
CA GLU A 127 12.87 -5.11 -11.87
C GLU A 127 13.55 -3.84 -11.37
N PRO A 128 13.87 -2.83 -12.21
CA PRO A 128 14.42 -1.57 -11.72
C PRO A 128 13.52 -0.85 -10.72
N ALA A 129 12.21 -0.83 -10.99
CA ALA A 129 11.22 -0.19 -10.10
C ALA A 129 11.15 -0.90 -8.75
N PHE A 130 11.12 -2.23 -8.72
CA PHE A 130 11.14 -2.96 -7.45
C PHE A 130 12.44 -2.81 -6.68
N THR A 131 13.58 -2.75 -7.37
CA THR A 131 14.87 -2.52 -6.72
C THR A 131 14.90 -1.16 -6.03
N GLU A 132 14.47 -0.10 -6.71
CA GLU A 132 14.42 1.23 -6.10
C GLU A 132 13.35 1.34 -5.02
N THR A 133 12.19 0.70 -5.19
CA THR A 133 11.18 0.65 -4.12
C THR A 133 11.72 -0.08 -2.90
N ALA A 134 12.46 -1.19 -3.06
CA ALA A 134 13.07 -1.89 -1.94
C ALA A 134 14.09 -1.01 -1.22
N GLU A 135 14.98 -0.34 -1.96
CA GLU A 135 15.95 0.61 -1.39
C GLU A 135 15.25 1.75 -0.65
N PHE A 136 14.21 2.34 -1.24
CA PHE A 136 13.42 3.41 -0.61
C PHE A 136 12.76 2.95 0.69
N LEU A 137 12.24 1.71 0.71
CA LEU A 137 11.68 1.08 1.89
C LEU A 137 12.73 0.60 2.91
N GLY A 138 14.03 0.75 2.63
CA GLY A 138 15.11 0.29 3.51
C GLY A 138 15.35 -1.22 3.49
N LEU A 139 14.82 -1.92 2.48
CA LEU A 139 14.92 -3.37 2.36
C LEU A 139 16.25 -3.80 1.74
N ALA A 140 16.76 -4.94 2.21
CA ALA A 140 17.92 -5.59 1.61
C ALA A 140 17.63 -6.00 0.15
N PRO A 141 18.60 -5.88 -0.78
CA PRO A 141 18.41 -6.19 -2.21
C PRO A 141 17.85 -7.60 -2.47
N GLU A 142 18.19 -8.57 -1.62
CA GLU A 142 17.73 -9.96 -1.73
C GLU A 142 16.20 -10.08 -1.60
N ARG A 143 15.56 -9.13 -0.91
CA ARG A 143 14.10 -9.09 -0.75
C ARG A 143 13.37 -8.89 -2.08
N VAL A 144 13.99 -8.19 -3.03
CA VAL A 144 13.45 -8.03 -4.39
C VAL A 144 13.32 -9.39 -5.07
N ALA A 145 14.36 -10.22 -4.98
CA ALA A 145 14.35 -11.55 -5.57
C ALA A 145 13.29 -12.46 -4.92
N ASP A 146 13.10 -12.36 -3.60
CA ASP A 146 12.06 -13.09 -2.87
C ASP A 146 10.66 -12.65 -3.29
N VAL A 147 10.41 -11.34 -3.42
CA VAL A 147 9.14 -10.80 -3.93
C VAL A 147 8.88 -11.30 -5.35
N GLN A 148 9.86 -11.18 -6.25
CA GLN A 148 9.71 -11.64 -7.63
C GLN A 148 9.41 -13.15 -7.70
N ARG A 149 10.08 -13.97 -6.87
CA ARG A 149 9.84 -15.42 -6.81
C ARG A 149 8.42 -15.71 -6.32
N THR A 150 7.96 -14.98 -5.31
CA THR A 150 6.63 -15.14 -4.73
C THR A 150 5.54 -14.70 -5.70
N LEU A 151 5.71 -13.59 -6.41
CA LEU A 151 4.77 -13.16 -7.45
C LEU A 151 4.69 -14.15 -8.61
N ALA A 152 5.83 -14.70 -9.06
CA ALA A 152 5.85 -15.68 -10.13
C ALA A 152 5.19 -17.01 -9.73
N ARG A 153 5.42 -17.48 -8.50
CA ARG A 153 4.89 -18.76 -7.99
C ARG A 153 3.42 -18.64 -7.56
N ASP A 154 3.16 -17.63 -6.73
CA ASP A 154 1.94 -17.50 -5.97
C ASP A 154 1.07 -16.33 -6.46
N GLY A 155 1.55 -15.41 -7.28
CA GLY A 155 0.74 -14.28 -7.76
C GLY A 155 0.38 -13.26 -6.67
N GLY A 156 1.11 -13.25 -5.55
CA GLY A 156 0.87 -12.34 -4.43
C GLY A 156 1.57 -12.79 -3.16
N VAL A 157 1.36 -12.08 -2.05
CA VAL A 157 1.95 -12.37 -0.74
C VAL A 157 1.37 -13.66 -0.14
N ALA A 158 2.20 -14.43 0.58
CA ALA A 158 1.74 -15.63 1.26
C ALA A 158 0.75 -15.26 2.39
N PRO A 159 -0.27 -16.11 2.69
CA PRO A 159 -1.30 -15.77 3.68
C PRO A 159 -0.75 -15.46 5.08
N ALA A 160 0.30 -16.16 5.53
CA ALA A 160 0.92 -15.93 6.83
C ALA A 160 1.61 -14.57 6.90
N ASP A 161 2.40 -14.22 5.88
CA ASP A 161 3.08 -12.93 5.80
C ASP A 161 2.09 -11.77 5.70
N ARG A 162 1.01 -11.96 4.94
CA ARG A 162 -0.10 -10.99 4.85
C ARG A 162 -0.76 -10.77 6.21
N HIS A 163 -1.06 -11.84 6.96
CA HIS A 163 -1.67 -11.73 8.28
C HIS A 163 -0.76 -10.98 9.26
N GLN A 164 0.54 -11.26 9.23
CA GLN A 164 1.51 -10.55 10.05
C GLN A 164 1.58 -9.07 9.68
N ALA A 165 1.68 -8.73 8.39
CA ALA A 165 1.71 -7.34 7.94
C ALA A 165 0.46 -6.55 8.36
N LEU A 166 -0.72 -7.17 8.36
CA LEU A 166 -1.94 -6.52 8.85
C LEU A 166 -1.89 -6.21 10.34
N LYS A 167 -1.27 -7.08 11.15
CA LYS A 167 -1.01 -6.81 12.57
C LYS A 167 0.01 -5.68 12.75
N ASP A 168 1.06 -5.67 11.94
CA ASP A 168 2.09 -4.64 12.00
C ASP A 168 1.51 -3.25 11.64
N VAL A 169 0.60 -3.19 10.65
CA VAL A 169 -0.19 -1.98 10.36
C VAL A 169 -1.04 -1.55 11.55
N ASP A 170 -1.75 -2.49 12.20
CA ASP A 170 -2.57 -2.16 13.38
C ASP A 170 -1.70 -1.66 14.55
N ALA A 171 -0.49 -2.21 14.73
CA ALA A 171 0.47 -1.72 15.72
C ALA A 171 0.96 -0.30 15.40
N LEU A 172 1.29 0.00 14.14
CA LEU A 172 1.68 1.36 13.73
C LEU A 172 0.54 2.37 13.94
N ARG A 173 -0.71 1.99 13.70
CA ARG A 173 -1.87 2.85 14.01
C ARG A 173 -1.96 3.17 15.49
N ALA A 174 -1.72 2.18 16.35
CA ALA A 174 -1.69 2.40 17.79
C ALA A 174 -0.57 3.37 18.19
N GLN A 175 0.64 3.22 17.63
CA GLN A 175 1.76 4.13 17.86
C GLN A 175 1.47 5.57 17.41
N VAL A 176 0.85 5.74 16.23
CA VAL A 176 0.43 7.08 15.74
C VAL A 176 -0.57 7.72 16.70
N ARG A 177 -1.55 6.96 17.20
CA ARG A 177 -2.53 7.47 18.18
C ARG A 177 -1.85 7.83 19.50
N GLU A 178 -0.99 6.96 20.02
CA GLU A 178 -0.24 7.19 21.26
C GLU A 178 0.62 8.46 21.18
N ALA A 179 1.38 8.63 20.10
CA ALA A 179 2.17 9.84 19.85
C ALA A 179 1.29 11.11 19.80
N THR A 180 0.10 11.00 19.23
CA THR A 180 -0.85 12.12 19.11
C THR A 180 -1.48 12.47 20.45
N THR A 181 -1.92 11.48 21.23
CA THR A 181 -2.48 11.69 22.57
C THR A 181 -1.45 12.26 23.53
N GLY A 182 -0.20 11.82 23.43
CA GLY A 182 0.92 12.35 24.21
C GLY A 182 1.44 13.72 23.74
N LEU A 183 0.97 14.22 22.59
CA LEU A 183 1.54 15.37 21.88
C LEU A 183 3.07 15.23 21.67
N ASP A 184 3.52 13.99 21.45
CA ASP A 184 4.92 13.66 21.23
C ASP A 184 5.31 13.93 19.79
N HIS A 185 5.81 15.15 19.56
CA HIS A 185 6.26 15.58 18.24
C HIS A 185 7.47 14.79 17.74
N GLU A 186 8.35 14.29 18.61
CA GLU A 186 9.55 13.55 18.19
C GLU A 186 9.21 12.13 17.73
N GLU A 187 8.31 11.45 18.45
CA GLU A 187 7.76 10.18 18.00
C GLU A 187 6.97 10.36 16.69
N ALA A 188 6.18 11.43 16.58
CA ALA A 188 5.48 11.75 15.33
C ALA A 188 6.43 11.99 14.15
N ASP A 189 7.59 12.63 14.36
CA ASP A 189 8.62 12.82 13.33
C ASP A 189 9.17 11.47 12.85
N ARG A 190 9.42 10.54 13.79
CA ARG A 190 9.89 9.18 13.48
C ARG A 190 8.83 8.37 12.73
N LEU A 191 7.58 8.45 13.15
CA LEU A 191 6.46 7.76 12.51
C LEU A 191 6.17 8.33 11.12
N LEU A 192 6.21 9.65 10.94
CA LEU A 192 6.06 10.29 9.63
C LEU A 192 7.09 9.75 8.63
N SER A 193 8.38 9.74 9.02
CA SER A 193 9.46 9.25 8.14
C SER A 193 9.31 7.78 7.75
N SER A 194 8.71 6.97 8.63
CA SER A 194 8.54 5.53 8.43
C SER A 194 7.27 5.20 7.63
N VAL A 195 6.14 5.76 8.07
CA VAL A 195 4.81 5.49 7.51
C VAL A 195 4.63 6.14 6.14
N ALA A 196 5.13 7.36 5.92
CA ALA A 196 4.97 8.06 4.65
C ALA A 196 5.58 7.31 3.45
N ARG A 197 6.57 6.43 3.68
CA ARG A 197 7.16 5.59 2.62
C ARG A 197 6.16 4.60 2.03
N LEU A 198 5.12 4.23 2.78
CA LEU A 198 4.03 3.38 2.28
C LEU A 198 3.20 4.07 1.19
N ALA A 199 3.35 5.38 0.99
CA ALA A 199 2.71 6.10 -0.12
C ALA A 199 3.16 5.58 -1.50
N VAL A 200 4.27 4.83 -1.57
CA VAL A 200 4.68 4.12 -2.78
C VAL A 200 3.61 3.16 -3.31
N LEU A 201 2.70 2.70 -2.44
CA LEU A 201 1.55 1.88 -2.79
C LEU A 201 0.52 2.62 -3.65
N GLU A 202 0.52 3.95 -3.65
CA GLU A 202 -0.37 4.76 -4.50
C GLU A 202 0.06 4.78 -5.96
N ILE A 203 1.29 4.35 -6.26
CA ILE A 203 1.84 4.32 -7.61
C ILE A 203 1.10 3.26 -8.42
N ALA A 204 0.09 3.71 -9.15
CA ALA A 204 -0.71 2.87 -10.00
C ALA A 204 -0.02 2.65 -11.34
N GLY A 205 0.06 1.37 -11.71
CA GLY A 205 0.30 0.98 -13.09
C GLY A 205 -0.94 1.11 -14.00
N GLY A 206 -0.74 1.22 -15.30
CA GLY A 206 -1.78 0.93 -16.32
C GLY A 206 -2.18 -0.56 -16.39
N PRO A 207 -3.40 -0.90 -16.82
CA PRO A 207 -3.82 -2.29 -17.01
C PRO A 207 -3.02 -2.99 -18.12
N PRO A 208 -2.74 -4.31 -18.10
CA PRO A 208 -2.93 -5.33 -17.04
C PRO A 208 -1.75 -5.38 -16.04
N VAL A 209 -0.77 -4.50 -16.19
CA VAL A 209 0.45 -4.48 -15.37
C VAL A 209 0.17 -3.91 -13.98
N LYS A 210 -0.92 -3.14 -13.81
CA LYS A 210 -1.44 -2.61 -12.55
C LYS A 210 -1.47 -3.65 -11.44
N ASP A 211 -2.09 -4.82 -11.67
CA ASP A 211 -2.23 -5.86 -10.65
C ASP A 211 -0.85 -6.41 -10.23
N SER A 212 0.11 -6.52 -11.17
CA SER A 212 1.47 -7.01 -10.88
C SER A 212 2.32 -5.98 -10.13
N VAL A 213 2.18 -4.70 -10.47
CA VAL A 213 2.85 -3.59 -9.79
C VAL A 213 2.30 -3.44 -8.37
N GLN A 214 0.98 -3.39 -8.21
CA GLN A 214 0.32 -3.31 -6.90
C GLN A 214 0.67 -4.51 -6.02
N ALA A 215 0.62 -5.74 -6.55
CA ALA A 215 0.99 -6.92 -5.78
C ALA A 215 2.48 -6.91 -5.38
N GLY A 216 3.37 -6.40 -6.23
CA GLY A 216 4.79 -6.29 -5.93
C GLY A 216 5.11 -5.21 -4.90
N PHE A 217 4.53 -4.02 -5.02
CA PHE A 217 4.71 -2.97 -4.02
C PHE A 217 4.08 -3.34 -2.69
N ALA A 218 2.89 -3.94 -2.67
CA ALA A 218 2.29 -4.45 -1.45
C ALA A 218 3.10 -5.58 -0.80
N ALA A 219 3.77 -6.42 -1.60
CA ALA A 219 4.70 -7.42 -1.08
C ALA A 219 5.95 -6.77 -0.47
N LEU A 220 6.55 -5.79 -1.13
CA LEU A 220 7.67 -5.03 -0.58
C LEU A 220 7.28 -4.29 0.70
N ALA A 221 6.13 -3.60 0.72
CA ALA A 221 5.59 -2.94 1.90
C ALA A 221 5.37 -3.94 3.06
N THR A 222 4.85 -5.14 2.77
CA THR A 222 4.73 -6.23 3.75
C THR A 222 6.08 -6.60 4.37
N PHE A 223 7.16 -6.66 3.58
CA PHE A 223 8.49 -6.91 4.11
C PHE A 223 9.03 -5.73 4.93
N ALA A 224 8.79 -4.49 4.47
CA ALA A 224 9.27 -3.28 5.15
C ALA A 224 8.63 -3.09 6.53
N LEU A 225 7.33 -3.40 6.65
CA LEU A 225 6.61 -3.39 7.92
C LEU A 225 7.20 -4.35 8.96
N ARG A 226 7.87 -5.42 8.52
CA ARG A 226 8.44 -6.45 9.40
C ARG A 226 9.88 -6.20 9.80
N ASP A 227 10.61 -5.43 9.00
CA ASP A 227 12.04 -5.18 9.16
C ASP A 227 12.30 -3.68 9.09
N PRO A 228 12.05 -2.93 10.18
CA PRO A 228 12.20 -1.47 10.19
C PRO A 228 13.68 -1.01 10.19
N ALA A 229 14.62 -1.83 9.70
CA ALA A 229 16.03 -1.48 9.69
C ALA A 229 16.34 -0.29 8.77
N THR A 230 16.85 0.75 9.42
CA THR A 230 17.18 2.12 9.00
C THR A 230 18.10 2.26 7.77
N SER A 231 17.64 3.01 6.77
CA SER A 231 18.06 4.41 6.52
C SER A 231 17.20 4.99 5.39
N ALA A 232 16.83 6.26 5.45
CA ALA A 232 16.36 6.95 4.26
C ALA A 232 17.58 7.17 3.36
N GLY A 233 17.51 6.82 2.08
CA GLY A 233 18.49 7.34 1.13
C GLY A 233 18.51 8.87 1.20
N GLU A 234 19.69 9.46 1.10
CA GLU A 234 19.82 10.93 1.18
C GLU A 234 18.94 11.60 0.12
N PRO A 235 18.26 12.73 0.44
CA PRO A 235 17.35 13.42 -0.49
C PRO A 235 17.97 13.70 -1.87
N GLY A 236 19.28 13.99 -1.92
CA GLY A 236 20.01 14.26 -3.16
C GLY A 236 20.06 13.08 -4.13
N VAL A 237 20.12 11.85 -3.62
CA VAL A 237 20.27 10.63 -4.45
C VAL A 237 19.05 10.41 -5.35
N TRP A 238 17.84 10.62 -4.82
CA TRP A 238 16.61 10.44 -5.59
C TRP A 238 16.45 11.50 -6.67
N HIS A 239 16.92 12.73 -6.39
CA HIS A 239 16.88 13.82 -7.35
C HIS A 239 17.87 13.63 -8.52
N GLU A 240 19.11 13.24 -8.22
CA GLU A 240 20.11 12.94 -9.25
C GLU A 240 19.62 11.83 -10.18
N ARG A 241 19.09 10.74 -9.61
CA ARG A 241 18.51 9.64 -10.39
C ARG A 241 17.36 10.07 -11.29
N LEU A 242 16.49 10.98 -10.83
CA LEU A 242 15.42 11.56 -11.66
C LEU A 242 15.97 12.32 -12.87
N ASN A 243 16.99 13.15 -12.66
CA ASN A 243 17.57 13.99 -13.71
C ASN A 243 18.29 13.18 -14.79
N GLU A 244 18.91 12.06 -14.42
CA GLU A 244 19.61 11.17 -15.37
C GLU A 244 18.66 10.50 -16.39
N GLN A 245 17.34 10.47 -16.15
CA GLN A 245 16.38 9.67 -16.92
C GLN A 245 15.50 10.47 -17.91
N ALA A 246 16.00 11.60 -18.40
CA ALA A 246 15.27 12.53 -19.26
C ALA A 246 14.97 12.03 -20.70
N LYS A 247 15.30 10.79 -21.08
CA LYS A 247 15.09 10.29 -22.46
C LYS A 247 14.71 8.80 -22.51
N GLN A 248 13.48 8.41 -22.16
CA GLN A 248 13.06 6.99 -22.20
C GLN A 248 11.52 6.82 -22.14
N THR A 249 10.98 5.75 -22.75
CA THR A 249 9.57 5.63 -23.22
C THR A 249 8.82 4.35 -22.81
N SER A 250 9.46 3.39 -22.13
CA SER A 250 8.82 2.13 -21.75
C SER A 250 7.94 2.25 -20.51
N TYR A 251 7.00 1.32 -20.35
CA TYR A 251 6.07 1.32 -19.23
C TYR A 251 6.75 1.07 -17.86
N GLY A 252 7.74 0.19 -17.80
CA GLY A 252 8.51 -0.07 -16.57
C GLY A 252 9.24 1.18 -16.08
N GLU A 253 9.73 2.00 -17.01
CA GLU A 253 10.34 3.30 -16.71
C GLU A 253 9.32 4.32 -16.19
N LYS A 254 8.05 4.26 -16.61
CA LYS A 254 6.99 5.12 -16.02
C LYS A 254 6.74 4.80 -14.56
N VAL A 255 6.67 3.50 -14.22
CA VAL A 255 6.53 3.05 -12.83
C VAL A 255 7.74 3.49 -12.00
N LEU A 256 8.94 3.31 -12.55
CA LEU A 256 10.19 3.76 -11.92
C LEU A 256 10.22 5.27 -11.64
N VAL A 257 9.80 6.10 -12.60
CA VAL A 257 9.69 7.55 -12.38
C VAL A 257 8.69 7.87 -11.28
N GLY A 258 7.52 7.22 -11.26
CA GLY A 258 6.57 7.37 -10.17
C GLY A 258 7.17 7.01 -8.81
N VAL A 259 7.97 5.95 -8.73
CA VAL A 259 8.69 5.56 -7.49
C VAL A 259 9.64 6.65 -7.04
N ARG A 260 10.42 7.20 -7.96
CA ARG A 260 11.39 8.26 -7.65
C ARG A 260 10.72 9.57 -7.27
N CYS A 261 9.64 9.97 -7.95
CA CYS A 261 8.86 11.16 -7.58
C CYS A 261 8.21 10.99 -6.19
N CYS A 262 7.62 9.83 -5.90
CA CYS A 262 7.10 9.50 -4.58
C CYS A 262 8.20 9.55 -3.52
N ALA A 263 9.34 8.91 -3.77
CA ALA A 263 10.48 8.91 -2.86
C ALA A 263 10.97 10.34 -2.58
N ALA A 264 11.15 11.14 -3.63
CA ALA A 264 11.54 12.55 -3.54
C ALA A 264 10.53 13.38 -2.73
N ARG A 265 9.22 13.19 -2.89
CA ARG A 265 8.21 13.86 -2.05
C ARG A 265 8.35 13.45 -0.59
N VAL A 266 8.40 12.15 -0.31
CA VAL A 266 8.45 11.65 1.07
C VAL A 266 9.71 12.11 1.80
N VAL A 267 10.89 12.01 1.18
CA VAL A 267 12.16 12.43 1.84
C VAL A 267 12.24 13.95 2.04
N THR A 268 11.44 14.74 1.32
CA THR A 268 11.42 16.20 1.45
C THR A 268 10.31 16.69 2.38
N LEU A 269 9.42 15.83 2.88
CA LEU A 269 8.31 16.22 3.76
C LEU A 269 8.76 17.05 4.96
N SER A 270 9.81 16.60 5.66
CA SER A 270 10.33 17.25 6.88
C SER A 270 11.36 18.37 6.62
N LEU A 271 11.72 18.62 5.36
CA LEU A 271 12.70 19.63 5.00
C LEU A 271 12.01 20.99 4.85
N ASP A 272 12.62 22.03 5.43
CA ASP A 272 12.16 23.41 5.35
C ASP A 272 13.12 24.19 4.44
N TRP A 273 12.70 24.47 3.21
CA TRP A 273 13.46 25.28 2.26
C TRP A 273 12.52 26.11 1.37
N GLU A 274 13.01 27.22 0.83
CA GLU A 274 12.21 28.26 0.18
C GLU A 274 11.51 27.80 -1.11
N GLU A 275 12.20 27.05 -1.97
CA GLU A 275 11.69 26.58 -3.27
C GLU A 275 10.92 25.24 -3.21
N LYS A 276 10.50 24.77 -2.02
CA LYS A 276 9.87 23.44 -1.86
C LYS A 276 8.59 23.26 -2.65
N GLU A 277 7.78 24.31 -2.69
CA GLU A 277 6.55 24.33 -3.48
C GLU A 277 6.83 24.14 -4.98
N GLN A 278 7.79 24.88 -5.52
CA GLN A 278 8.19 24.77 -6.94
C GLN A 278 8.74 23.38 -7.25
N TYR A 279 9.51 22.81 -6.33
CA TYR A 279 10.02 21.45 -6.45
C TYR A 279 8.90 20.41 -6.52
N TRP A 280 7.92 20.47 -5.63
CA TRP A 280 6.77 19.55 -5.62
C TRP A 280 5.89 19.69 -6.85
N GLN A 281 5.67 20.92 -7.33
CA GLN A 281 4.98 21.19 -8.59
C GLN A 281 5.70 20.54 -9.77
N LEU A 282 7.03 20.70 -9.86
CA LEU A 282 7.84 20.06 -10.89
C LEU A 282 7.71 18.52 -10.84
N LEU A 283 7.71 17.91 -9.66
CA LEU A 283 7.48 16.47 -9.52
C LEU A 283 6.10 16.05 -10.05
N GLY A 284 5.07 16.87 -9.79
CA GLY A 284 3.72 16.67 -10.33
C GLY A 284 3.65 16.80 -11.86
N GLU A 285 4.35 17.78 -12.43
CA GLU A 285 4.47 17.93 -13.87
C GLU A 285 5.17 16.73 -14.53
N ILE A 286 6.25 16.23 -13.91
CA ILE A 286 6.98 15.05 -14.39
C ILE A 286 6.07 13.80 -14.39
N GLU A 287 5.32 13.57 -13.32
CA GLU A 287 4.37 12.44 -13.24
C GLU A 287 3.22 12.59 -14.25
N THR A 288 2.67 13.79 -14.39
CA THR A 288 1.55 14.07 -15.30
C THR A 288 1.96 13.94 -16.75
N ALA A 289 3.13 14.47 -17.13
CA ALA A 289 3.64 14.41 -18.50
C ALA A 289 3.94 12.97 -18.96
N ARG A 290 4.18 12.04 -18.02
CA ARG A 290 4.55 10.65 -18.32
C ARG A 290 3.40 9.66 -18.10
N SER A 291 2.37 10.05 -17.36
CA SER A 291 1.11 9.30 -17.29
C SER A 291 0.50 9.20 -18.68
N PRO A 292 0.10 7.99 -19.16
CA PRO A 292 -0.63 7.90 -20.41
C PRO A 292 -1.88 8.78 -20.29
N ARG A 293 -2.07 9.72 -21.22
CA ARG A 293 -3.38 10.36 -21.37
C ARG A 293 -4.41 9.22 -21.47
N PRO A 294 -5.52 9.26 -20.73
CA PRO A 294 -6.62 8.36 -21.03
C PRO A 294 -7.01 8.63 -22.48
N ASP A 295 -6.72 7.70 -23.38
CA ASP A 295 -7.19 7.76 -24.75
C ASP A 295 -8.72 7.86 -24.70
N LEU A 296 -9.23 9.07 -24.96
CA LEU A 296 -10.62 9.30 -25.30
C LEU A 296 -10.94 8.78 -26.72
N ASP A 297 -9.97 8.18 -27.41
CA ASP A 297 -10.09 7.67 -28.78
C ASP A 297 -10.84 6.32 -28.90
N GLY A 298 -11.36 5.77 -27.79
CA GLY A 298 -12.24 4.60 -27.80
C GLY A 298 -13.74 4.90 -27.97
N LEU A 299 -14.16 6.17 -27.98
CA LEU A 299 -15.58 6.58 -28.00
C LEU A 299 -16.03 7.25 -29.31
N VAL A 300 -15.45 6.86 -30.45
CA VAL A 300 -16.09 7.12 -31.75
C VAL A 300 -16.59 5.80 -32.33
N PRO A 301 -17.91 5.55 -32.39
CA PRO A 301 -18.43 4.42 -33.13
C PRO A 301 -18.05 4.62 -34.60
N ARG A 302 -17.25 3.71 -35.14
CA ARG A 302 -17.12 3.57 -36.58
C ARG A 302 -18.42 2.93 -37.08
N TRP A 303 -19.24 3.75 -37.71
CA TRP A 303 -20.41 3.33 -38.48
C TRP A 303 -19.99 2.44 -39.66
#